data_AF-A0A7C7BMU6-F1
#
_entry.id   AF-A0A7C7BMU6-F1
#
_cell.length_a   1.000
_cell.length_b   1.000
_cell.length_c   1.000
_cell.angle_alpha   90.00
_cell.angle_beta   90.00
_cell.angle_gamma   90.00
#
_symmetry.space_group_name_H-M   'P 1'
#
loop_
_entity.id
_entity.type
_entity.pdbx_description
1 polymer ?
#
loop_
_entity_poly.entity_id
_entity_poly.type
_entity_poly.pdbx_seq_one_letter_code
_entity_poly.pdbx_strand_id
1 'polypeptide(L)'
;MVVNEYVDTNHGIGEGNGPVWRYQGYDANVRDVSAAREAVTHLDRAVDEINRERSYVGSEQNKLQFTMSNLSSNIQSIESARSSIEDVDFAAEAADLAKNQILAQSGTAMLAQASAISQNIL
;
A
#
# COMPACT_ATOMS: atom_id res chain seq x y z
N MET A 1 54.64 -1.35 16.87
CA MET A 1 53.74 -0.50 16.07
C MET A 1 53.10 -1.40 15.01
N VAL A 2 51.95 -1.99 15.32
CA VAL A 2 51.20 -2.79 14.35
C VAL A 2 50.29 -1.81 13.61
N VAL A 3 50.50 -1.66 12.32
CA VAL A 3 49.70 -0.80 11.46
C VAL A 3 48.42 -1.58 11.16
N ASN A 4 47.28 -1.11 11.65
CA ASN A 4 45.97 -1.69 11.33
C ASN A 4 45.45 -0.98 10.08
N GLU A 5 45.40 -1.70 8.96
CA GLU A 5 44.99 -1.16 7.67
C GLU A 5 43.46 -1.00 7.66
N TYR A 6 43.00 0.25 7.55
CA TYR A 6 41.58 0.58 7.44
C TYR A 6 41.10 0.19 6.04
N VAL A 7 40.37 -0.92 5.91
CA VAL A 7 39.64 -1.23 4.68
C VAL A 7 38.26 -0.56 4.76
N ASP A 8 38.09 0.52 4.02
CA ASP A 8 36.82 1.23 3.89
C ASP A 8 35.92 0.46 2.89
N THR A 9 34.97 -0.34 3.38
CA THR A 9 33.93 -0.94 2.54
C THR A 9 32.68 -0.05 2.56
N ASN A 10 32.65 0.91 1.64
CA ASN A 10 31.46 1.58 1.10
C ASN A 10 30.24 0.62 0.99
N HIS A 11 28.95 0.94 1.11
CA HIS A 11 28.10 2.02 1.65
C HIS A 11 26.64 1.68 1.22
N GLY A 12 25.63 2.04 2.02
CA GLY A 12 24.19 2.00 1.68
C GLY A 12 23.37 1.30 2.78
N ILE A 13 22.33 1.89 3.40
CA ILE A 13 21.24 2.74 2.90
C ILE A 13 21.04 4.00 3.76
N GLY A 14 20.87 5.16 3.12
CA GLY A 14 20.31 6.37 3.74
C GLY A 14 21.35 7.41 4.19
N GLU A 15 21.49 8.47 3.38
CA GLU A 15 22.35 9.61 3.65
C GLU A 15 21.95 10.37 4.93
N GLY A 16 22.96 10.74 5.73
CA GLY A 16 22.88 11.81 6.73
C GLY A 16 22.41 11.41 8.13
N ASN A 17 23.35 11.45 9.09
CA ASN A 17 23.15 11.32 10.55
C ASN A 17 22.97 9.91 11.16
N GLY A 18 23.23 8.84 10.42
CA GLY A 18 23.44 7.51 11.02
C GLY A 18 24.84 7.35 11.62
N PRO A 19 25.03 6.55 12.69
CA PRO A 19 26.37 6.19 13.17
C PRO A 19 27.16 5.51 12.06
N VAL A 20 28.41 5.95 11.85
CA VAL A 20 29.30 5.37 10.83
C VAL A 20 29.76 3.99 11.30
N TRP A 21 29.39 2.95 10.56
CA TRP A 21 29.83 1.57 10.80
C TRP A 21 31.30 1.40 10.40
N ARG A 22 32.21 1.54 11.37
CA ARG A 22 33.63 1.23 11.19
C ARG A 22 33.85 -0.23 11.59
N TYR A 23 33.97 -1.12 10.60
CA TYR A 23 34.41 -2.48 10.84
C TYR A 23 35.90 -2.47 11.20
N GLN A 24 36.22 -2.44 12.49
CA GLN A 24 37.56 -2.78 12.97
C GLN A 24 37.59 -4.30 13.17
N GLY A 25 38.33 -5.03 12.34
CA GLY A 25 38.60 -6.44 12.57
C GLY A 25 39.28 -6.59 13.94
N TYR A 26 38.56 -7.15 14.91
CA TYR A 26 39.05 -7.37 16.26
C TYR A 26 39.22 -8.87 16.49
N ASP A 27 40.45 -9.32 16.68
CA ASP A 27 40.75 -10.71 17.03
C ASP A 27 40.46 -10.89 18.53
N ALA A 28 39.33 -11.51 18.85
CA ALA A 28 38.84 -11.64 20.22
C ALA A 28 39.70 -12.64 21.02
N ASN A 29 40.79 -12.16 21.59
CA ASN A 29 41.63 -12.94 22.50
C ASN A 29 41.06 -12.90 23.92
N VAL A 30 40.65 -14.06 24.46
CA VAL A 30 40.07 -14.19 25.82
C VAL A 30 41.06 -14.84 26.81
N ARG A 31 42.33 -14.97 26.43
CA ARG A 31 43.36 -15.63 27.26
C ARG A 31 43.92 -14.74 28.37
N ASP A 32 43.72 -13.43 28.27
CA ASP A 32 44.13 -12.44 29.27
C ASP A 32 42.91 -11.67 29.80
N VAL A 33 42.93 -11.28 31.07
CA VAL A 33 41.80 -10.59 31.74
C VAL A 33 41.52 -9.22 31.10
N SER A 34 42.56 -8.49 30.67
CA SER A 34 42.40 -7.21 29.98
C SER A 34 41.78 -7.44 28.60
N ALA A 35 42.33 -8.39 27.84
CA ALA A 35 41.85 -8.70 26.49
C ALA A 35 40.38 -9.21 26.49
N ALA A 36 40.00 -9.98 27.52
CA ALA A 36 38.62 -10.43 27.71
C ALA A 36 37.66 -9.26 27.99
N ARG A 37 38.06 -8.26 28.79
CA ARG A 37 37.23 -7.07 29.07
C ARG A 37 37.04 -6.19 27.84
N GLU A 38 38.08 -6.06 27.04
CA GLU A 38 38.01 -5.35 25.76
C GLU A 38 37.07 -6.07 24.79
N ALA A 39 37.19 -7.39 24.66
CA ALA A 39 36.29 -8.20 23.82
C ALA A 39 34.81 -8.05 24.22
N VAL A 40 34.49 -8.06 25.52
CA VAL A 40 33.12 -7.82 26.00
C VAL A 40 32.63 -6.42 25.62
N THR A 41 33.46 -5.39 25.81
CA THR A 41 33.10 -4.01 25.46
C THR A 41 32.82 -3.86 23.95
N HIS A 42 33.56 -4.60 23.11
CA HIS A 42 33.32 -4.61 21.66
C HIS A 42 32.02 -5.34 21.30
N LEU A 43 31.72 -6.47 21.94
CA LEU A 43 30.46 -7.17 21.76
C LEU A 43 29.26 -6.32 22.18
N ASP A 44 29.35 -5.60 23.30
CA ASP A 44 28.28 -4.70 23.75
C ASP A 44 27.98 -3.62 22.70
N ARG A 45 29.02 -3.04 22.10
CA ARG A 45 28.86 -2.06 21.01
C ARG A 45 28.21 -2.68 19.77
N ALA A 46 28.63 -3.89 19.39
CA ALA A 46 28.06 -4.59 18.24
C ALA A 46 26.57 -4.96 18.47
N VAL A 47 26.21 -5.32 19.70
CA VAL A 47 24.82 -5.59 20.08
C VAL A 47 23.98 -4.31 20.05
N ASP A 48 24.49 -3.21 20.59
CA ASP A 48 23.82 -1.89 20.53
C ASP A 48 23.59 -1.43 19.09
N GLU A 49 24.57 -1.69 18.22
CA GLU A 49 24.51 -1.44 16.78
C GLU A 49 23.38 -2.23 16.10
N ILE A 50 23.33 -3.55 16.30
CA ILE A 50 22.25 -4.40 15.79
C ILE A 50 20.89 -3.94 16.31
N ASN A 51 20.81 -3.55 17.58
CA ASN A 51 19.57 -3.07 18.19
C ASN A 51 19.08 -1.76 17.56
N ARG A 52 19.99 -0.84 17.23
CA ARG A 52 19.65 0.40 16.50
C ARG A 52 19.09 0.11 15.12
N GLU A 53 19.73 -0.78 14.37
CA GLU A 53 19.26 -1.15 13.04
C GLU A 53 17.88 -1.82 13.10
N ARG A 54 17.69 -2.75 14.04
CA ARG A 54 16.38 -3.38 14.29
C ARG A 54 15.31 -2.36 14.66
N SER A 55 15.67 -1.35 15.46
CA SER A 55 14.75 -0.27 15.83
C SER A 55 14.38 0.58 14.63
N TYR A 56 15.34 0.93 13.76
CA TYR A 56 15.10 1.66 12.52
C TYR A 56 14.16 0.89 11.59
N VAL A 57 14.48 -0.38 11.31
CA VAL A 57 13.63 -1.26 10.49
C VAL A 57 12.23 -1.40 11.09
N GLY A 58 12.12 -1.56 12.40
CA GLY A 58 10.82 -1.59 13.09
C GLY A 58 10.01 -0.30 12.93
N SER A 59 10.68 0.86 12.94
CA SER A 59 10.02 2.15 12.70
C SER A 59 9.50 2.29 11.28
N GLU A 60 10.26 1.84 10.28
CA GLU A 60 9.83 1.83 8.88
C GLU A 60 8.70 0.84 8.65
N GLN A 61 8.73 -0.34 9.28
CA GLN A 61 7.61 -1.29 9.26
C GLN A 61 6.32 -0.67 9.83
N ASN A 62 6.41 0.09 10.93
CA ASN A 62 5.25 0.79 11.49
C ASN A 62 4.68 1.83 10.51
N LYS A 63 5.54 2.60 9.82
CA LYS A 63 5.10 3.55 8.78
C LYS A 63 4.41 2.84 7.62
N LEU A 64 4.96 1.72 7.16
CA LEU A 64 4.37 0.91 6.09
C LEU A 64 3.01 0.33 6.52
N GLN A 65 2.91 -0.20 7.74
CA GLN A 65 1.66 -0.75 8.28
C GLN A 65 0.56 0.32 8.37
N PHE A 66 0.91 1.53 8.85
CA PHE A 66 -0.01 2.65 8.92
C PHE A 66 -0.49 3.08 7.53
N THR A 67 0.45 3.22 6.59
CA THR A 67 0.15 3.60 5.20
C THR A 67 -0.76 2.56 4.55
N MET A 68 -0.46 1.27 4.73
CA MET A 68 -1.27 0.17 4.20
C MET A 68 -2.69 0.19 4.76
N SER A 69 -2.85 0.41 6.08
CA SER A 69 -4.18 0.51 6.70
C SER A 69 -4.97 1.69 6.13
N ASN A 70 -4.33 2.85 5.98
CA ASN A 70 -4.98 4.03 5.42
C ASN A 70 -5.41 3.80 3.96
N LEU A 71 -4.52 3.24 3.14
CA LEU A 71 -4.80 2.90 1.75
C LEU A 71 -5.93 1.89 1.62
N SER A 72 -5.96 0.85 2.46
CA SER A 72 -7.03 -0.14 2.45
C SER A 72 -8.40 0.49 2.76
N SER A 73 -8.47 1.40 3.72
CA SER A 73 -9.71 2.14 4.01
C SER A 73 -10.11 3.04 2.84
N ASN A 74 -9.17 3.75 2.22
CA ASN A 74 -9.45 4.59 1.06
C ASN A 74 -9.94 3.76 -0.13
N ILE A 75 -9.32 2.61 -0.41
CA ILE A 75 -9.76 1.68 -1.46
C ILE A 75 -11.21 1.25 -1.20
N GLN A 76 -11.54 0.86 0.03
CA GLN A 76 -12.90 0.47 0.37
C GLN A 76 -13.92 1.61 0.15
N SER A 77 -13.57 2.84 0.52
CA SER A 77 -14.41 4.01 0.27
C SER A 77 -14.59 4.29 -1.23
N ILE A 78 -13.52 4.16 -2.02
CA ILE A 78 -13.56 4.37 -3.48
C ILE A 78 -14.39 3.29 -4.16
N GLU A 79 -14.21 2.02 -3.82
CA GLU A 79 -14.99 0.92 -4.39
C GLU A 79 -16.49 1.06 -4.05
N SER A 80 -16.83 1.47 -2.83
CA SER A 80 -18.23 1.74 -2.46
C SER A 80 -18.82 2.91 -3.25
N ALA A 81 -18.06 3.97 -3.47
CA ALA A 81 -18.49 5.11 -4.27
C ALA A 81 -18.65 4.71 -5.75
N ARG A 82 -17.72 3.92 -6.29
CA ARG A 82 -17.78 3.40 -7.66
C ARG A 82 -18.99 2.50 -7.85
N SER A 83 -19.25 1.55 -6.96
CA SER A 83 -20.45 0.71 -6.99
C SER A 83 -21.72 1.56 -6.99
N SER A 84 -21.77 2.61 -6.17
CA SER A 84 -22.94 3.50 -6.12
C SER A 84 -23.16 4.25 -7.44
N ILE A 85 -22.08 4.66 -8.11
CA ILE A 85 -22.16 5.32 -9.43
C ILE A 85 -22.64 4.32 -10.49
N GLU A 86 -22.01 3.14 -10.56
CA GLU A 86 -22.38 2.09 -11.53
C GLU A 86 -23.83 1.63 -11.37
N ASP A 87 -24.30 1.47 -10.12
CA ASP A 87 -25.68 1.08 -9.81
C ASP A 87 -26.68 2.18 -10.22
N VAL A 88 -26.35 3.46 -10.00
CA VAL A 88 -27.19 4.60 -10.41
C VAL A 88 -27.27 4.73 -11.93
N ASP A 89 -26.13 4.59 -12.62
CA ASP A 89 -26.08 4.66 -14.09
C ASP A 89 -26.85 3.49 -14.72
N PHE A 90 -26.70 2.27 -14.18
CA PHE A 90 -27.47 1.12 -14.63
C PHE A 90 -28.97 1.30 -14.38
N ALA A 91 -29.37 1.82 -13.21
CA ALA A 91 -30.76 2.09 -12.90
C ALA A 91 -31.37 3.14 -13.86
N ALA A 92 -30.62 4.16 -14.24
CA ALA A 92 -31.05 5.17 -15.19
C ALA A 92 -31.25 4.57 -16.61
N GLU A 93 -30.28 3.79 -17.09
CA GLU A 93 -30.38 3.16 -18.42
C GLU A 93 -31.49 2.09 -18.47
N ALA A 94 -31.67 1.32 -17.39
CA ALA A 94 -32.77 0.37 -17.25
C ALA A 94 -34.14 1.08 -17.26
N ALA A 95 -34.26 2.23 -16.60
CA ALA A 95 -35.48 3.03 -16.60
C ALA A 95 -35.79 3.60 -18.00
N ASP A 96 -34.78 4.09 -18.71
CA ASP A 96 -34.94 4.59 -20.08
C ASP A 96 -35.28 3.47 -21.06
N LEU A 97 -34.65 2.29 -20.93
CA LEU A 97 -35.01 1.11 -21.71
C LEU A 97 -36.46 0.70 -21.47
N ALA A 98 -36.89 0.61 -20.21
CA ALA A 98 -38.26 0.27 -19.85
C ALA A 98 -39.26 1.30 -20.40
N LYS A 99 -38.97 2.59 -20.25
CA LYS A 99 -39.78 3.69 -20.83
C LYS A 99 -39.90 3.55 -22.35
N ASN A 100 -38.80 3.26 -23.05
CA ASN A 100 -38.81 3.08 -24.50
C ASN A 100 -39.63 1.85 -24.91
N GLN A 101 -39.55 0.74 -24.17
CA GLN A 101 -40.39 -0.43 -24.40
C GLN A 101 -41.88 -0.14 -24.19
N ILE A 102 -42.23 0.58 -23.12
CA ILE A 102 -43.60 1.01 -22.85
C ILE A 102 -44.10 1.93 -23.96
N LEU A 103 -43.30 2.90 -24.41
CA LEU A 103 -43.66 3.80 -25.51
C LEU A 103 -43.85 3.06 -26.82
N ALA A 104 -43.01 2.08 -27.14
CA ALA A 104 -43.15 1.26 -28.35
C ALA A 104 -44.43 0.42 -28.33
N GLN A 105 -44.72 -0.25 -27.20
CA GLN A 105 -45.96 -1.02 -27.02
C GLN A 105 -47.21 -0.13 -27.02
N SER A 106 -47.13 1.05 -26.40
CA SER A 106 -48.22 2.04 -26.41
C SER A 106 -48.44 2.60 -27.80
N GLY A 107 -47.38 2.90 -28.56
CA GLY A 107 -47.45 3.40 -29.92
C GLY A 107 -48.13 2.40 -30.87
N THR A 108 -47.80 1.12 -30.79
CA THR A 108 -48.46 0.09 -31.61
C THR A 108 -49.91 -0.11 -31.20
N ALA A 109 -50.23 -0.13 -29.90
CA ALA A 109 -51.60 -0.20 -29.41
C ALA A 109 -52.45 1.03 -29.80
N MET A 110 -51.87 2.23 -29.71
CA MET A 110 -52.53 3.47 -30.12
C MET A 110 -52.77 3.53 -31.63
N LEU A 111 -51.81 3.07 -32.45
CA LEU A 111 -52.00 2.95 -33.90
C LEU A 111 -53.12 1.95 -34.25
N ALA A 112 -53.17 0.81 -33.56
CA ALA A 112 -54.25 -0.16 -33.73
C ALA A 112 -55.62 0.43 -33.33
N GLN A 113 -55.68 1.14 -32.21
CA GLN A 113 -56.88 1.84 -31.73
C GLN A 113 -57.34 2.92 -32.74
N ALA A 114 -56.42 3.75 -33.23
CA ALA A 114 -56.71 4.81 -34.19
C ALA A 114 -57.23 4.24 -35.52
N SER A 115 -56.61 3.16 -36.01
CA SER A 115 -57.03 2.46 -37.23
C SER A 115 -58.45 1.87 -37.09
N ALA A 116 -58.78 1.31 -35.92
CA ALA A 116 -60.10 0.74 -35.65
C ALA A 116 -61.20 1.82 -35.55
N ILE A 117 -60.89 2.97 -34.94
CA ILE A 117 -61.82 4.11 -34.88
C ILE A 117 -62.10 4.64 -36.30
N SER A 118 -61.08 4.77 -37.16
CA SER A 118 -61.28 5.19 -38.55
C SER A 118 -62.18 4.25 -39.35
N GLN A 119 -62.15 2.94 -39.10
CA GLN A 119 -63.01 1.98 -39.80
C GLN A 119 -64.47 2.01 -39.33
N ASN A 120 -64.74 2.47 -38.11
CA ASN A 120 -66.09 2.54 -37.54
C ASN A 120 -66.87 3.81 -37.95
N ILE A 121 -66.24 4.72 -38.71
CA ILE A 121 -66.83 5.98 -39.20
C ILE A 121 -67.43 5.82 -40.62
N LEU A 122 -67.30 4.65 -41.25
CA LEU A 122 -67.93 4.28 -42.52
C LEU A 122 -69.27 3.58 -42.30
#